data_AF-A0A7Y3M6R6-F1
#
_entry.id   AF-A0A7Y3M6R6-F1
#
_cell.length_a   1.000
_cell.length_b   1.000
_cell.length_c   1.000
_cell.angle_alpha   90.00
_cell.angle_beta   90.00
_cell.angle_gamma   90.00
#
_symmetry.space_group_name_H-M   'P 1'
#
loop_
_entity.id
_entity.type
_entity.pdbx_description
1 polymer ?
#
loop_
_entity_poly.entity_id
_entity_poly.type
_entity_poly.pdbx_seq_one_letter_code
_entity_poly.pdbx_strand_id
1 'polypeptide(L)'
;MTFTLPELTELILETLRDDLLEVDANFDADTDLIGAGLDSLALTQLLLTVEERTGLWFDESELTPENLASCATLARCIHDQLAAA
;
A
#
# COMPACT_ATOMS: atom_id res chain seq x y z
N MET A 1 12.37 -5.99 -12.21
CA MET A 1 12.74 -4.69 -11.61
C MET A 1 12.60 -4.90 -10.11
N THR A 2 13.65 -4.74 -9.31
CA THR A 2 13.60 -5.04 -7.87
C THR A 2 13.29 -3.74 -7.14
N PHE A 3 12.04 -3.56 -6.69
CA PHE A 3 11.67 -2.41 -5.87
C PHE A 3 12.21 -2.58 -4.46
N THR A 4 12.78 -1.52 -3.88
CA THR A 4 13.19 -1.53 -2.48
C THR A 4 12.00 -1.20 -1.56
N LEU A 5 12.08 -1.65 -0.30
CA LEU A 5 11.07 -1.37 0.72
C LEU A 5 10.74 0.14 0.89
N PRO A 6 11.72 1.07 0.94
CA PRO A 6 11.39 2.50 0.98
C PRO A 6 10.72 3.01 -0.29
N GLU A 7 11.10 2.52 -1.48
CA GLU A 7 10.44 2.93 -2.75
C GLU A 7 8.97 2.50 -2.78
N LEU A 8 8.66 1.29 -2.31
CA LEU A 8 7.27 0.82 -2.21
C LEU A 8 6.48 1.63 -1.18
N THR A 9 7.13 1.98 -0.08
CA THR A 9 6.50 2.78 0.98
C THR A 9 6.13 4.16 0.45
N GLU A 10 7.04 4.84 -0.23
CA GLU A 10 6.76 6.14 -0.87
C GLU A 10 5.68 6.00 -1.94
N LEU A 11 5.75 4.98 -2.81
CA LEU A 11 4.75 4.75 -3.84
C LEU A 11 3.33 4.61 -3.25
N ILE A 12 3.19 3.79 -2.20
CA ILE A 12 1.91 3.58 -1.52
C ILE A 12 1.44 4.88 -0.86
N LEU A 13 2.34 5.59 -0.19
CA LEU A 13 2.02 6.84 0.50
C LEU A 13 1.60 7.95 -0.46
N GLU A 14 2.30 8.10 -1.59
CA GLU A 14 1.94 9.03 -2.66
C GLU A 14 0.60 8.65 -3.28
N THR A 15 0.38 7.37 -3.59
CA THR A 15 -0.90 6.90 -4.16
C THR A 15 -2.05 7.17 -3.21
N LEU A 16 -1.85 6.88 -1.93
CA LEU A 16 -2.86 7.12 -0.90
C LEU A 16 -3.16 8.61 -0.76
N ARG A 17 -2.13 9.46 -0.74
CA ARG A 17 -2.27 10.90 -0.53
C ARG A 17 -2.81 11.66 -1.75
N ASP A 18 -2.44 11.25 -2.95
CA ASP A 18 -2.76 11.98 -4.18
C ASP A 18 -4.07 11.49 -4.83
N ASP A 19 -4.36 10.19 -4.73
CA ASP A 19 -5.42 9.55 -5.51
C ASP A 19 -6.55 8.96 -4.66
N LEU A 20 -6.26 8.45 -3.44
CA LEU A 20 -7.22 7.62 -2.69
C LEU A 20 -7.83 8.27 -1.45
N LEU A 21 -7.04 9.00 -0.67
CA LEU A 21 -7.39 9.54 0.63
C LEU A 21 -7.09 11.03 0.69
N GLU A 22 -8.05 11.80 1.21
CA GLU A 22 -7.86 13.22 1.49
C GLU A 22 -7.15 13.37 2.85
N VAL A 23 -5.82 13.19 2.86
CA VAL A 23 -5.01 13.16 4.09
C VAL A 23 -4.34 14.49 4.40
N ASP A 24 -4.24 14.81 5.68
CA ASP A 24 -3.49 15.95 6.18
C ASP A 24 -1.97 15.76 6.05
N ALA A 25 -1.22 16.86 6.18
CA ALA A 25 0.25 16.86 6.09
C ALA A 25 0.98 15.98 7.13
N ASN A 26 0.26 15.44 8.12
CA ASN A 26 0.78 14.51 9.13
C ASN A 26 0.70 13.03 8.71
N PHE A 27 0.18 12.73 7.52
CA PHE A 27 0.11 11.37 7.02
C PHE A 27 1.50 10.85 6.62
N ASP A 28 1.99 9.90 7.40
CA ASP A 28 3.30 9.26 7.26
C ASP A 28 3.17 7.73 7.09
N ALA A 29 4.27 7.06 6.80
CA ALA A 29 4.32 5.62 6.53
C ALA A 29 3.87 4.74 7.71
N ASP A 30 3.98 5.25 8.94
CA ASP A 30 3.55 4.57 10.17
C ASP A 30 2.08 4.87 10.53
N THR A 31 1.38 5.68 9.73
CA THR A 31 -0.01 6.06 9.99
C THR A 31 -0.95 4.88 9.79
N ASP A 32 -1.94 4.79 10.68
CA ASP A 32 -2.98 3.78 10.59
C ASP A 32 -3.85 4.01 9.35
N LEU A 33 -3.79 3.11 8.37
CA LEU A 33 -4.51 3.27 7.10
C LEU A 33 -6.03 3.19 7.30
N ILE A 34 -6.48 2.25 8.13
CA ILE A 34 -7.90 2.03 8.40
C ILE A 34 -8.49 3.25 9.12
N GLY A 35 -7.78 3.77 10.11
CA GLY A 35 -8.13 4.98 10.86
C GLY A 35 -8.02 6.25 10.03
N ALA A 36 -7.16 6.28 9.01
CA ALA A 36 -7.06 7.38 8.04
C ALA A 36 -8.22 7.40 7.01
N GLY A 37 -9.07 6.37 6.98
CA GLY A 37 -10.21 6.29 6.07
C GLY A 37 -10.00 5.38 4.87
N LEU A 38 -9.06 4.42 4.93
CA LEU A 38 -8.91 3.39 3.90
C LEU A 38 -10.16 2.49 3.86
N ASP A 39 -11.06 2.77 2.92
CA ASP A 39 -12.22 1.96 2.62
C ASP A 39 -11.94 0.87 1.57
N SER A 40 -12.87 -0.08 1.43
CA SER A 40 -12.77 -1.18 0.46
C SER A 40 -12.52 -0.70 -0.98
N LEU A 41 -13.09 0.44 -1.39
CA LEU A 41 -12.89 0.99 -2.74
C LEU A 41 -11.49 1.60 -2.91
N ALA A 42 -10.99 2.30 -1.90
CA ALA A 42 -9.64 2.85 -1.89
C ALA A 42 -8.61 1.71 -1.89
N LEU A 43 -8.89 0.64 -1.15
CA LEU A 43 -8.06 -0.55 -1.13
C LEU A 43 -7.96 -1.23 -2.50
N THR A 44 -9.09 -1.44 -3.19
CA THR A 44 -9.07 -2.03 -4.54
C THR A 44 -8.27 -1.18 -5.53
N GLN A 45 -8.40 0.16 -5.48
CA GLN A 45 -7.64 1.06 -6.36
C GLN A 45 -6.14 1.08 -6.02
N LEU A 46 -5.79 1.00 -4.73
CA LEU A 46 -4.40 0.87 -4.29
C LEU A 46 -3.77 -0.41 -4.85
N LEU A 47 -4.47 -1.54 -4.72
CA LEU A 47 -4.02 -2.82 -5.26
C LEU A 47 -3.79 -2.75 -6.76
N LEU A 48 -4.73 -2.16 -7.50
CA LEU A 48 -4.61 -1.99 -8.94
C LEU A 48 -3.40 -1.13 -9.30
N THR A 49 -3.19 -0.02 -8.58
CA THR A 49 -2.04 0.87 -8.81
C THR A 49 -0.72 0.16 -8.53
N VAL A 50 -0.65 -0.61 -7.43
CA VAL A 50 0.52 -1.42 -7.07
C VAL A 50 0.76 -2.47 -8.15
N GLU A 51 -0.27 -3.15 -8.65
CA GLU A 51 -0.19 -4.12 -9.73
C GLU A 51 0.33 -3.49 -11.02
N GLU A 52 -0.18 -2.33 -11.44
CA GLU A 52 0.28 -1.64 -12.65
C GLU A 52 1.76 -1.21 -12.56
N ARG A 53 2.22 -0.86 -11.35
CA ARG A 53 3.60 -0.41 -11.11
C ARG A 53 4.58 -1.55 -10.95
N THR A 54 4.19 -2.60 -10.22
CA THR A 54 5.07 -3.70 -9.82
C THR A 54 4.92 -4.94 -10.71
N GLY A 55 3.79 -5.09 -11.39
CA GLY A 55 3.38 -6.28 -12.12
C GLY A 55 2.91 -7.42 -11.23
N LEU A 56 2.78 -7.20 -9.91
CA LEU A 56 2.26 -8.20 -8.98
C LEU A 56 0.76 -8.06 -8.79
N TRP A 57 0.07 -9.17 -8.93
CA TRP A 57 -1.33 -9.28 -8.58
C TRP A 57 -1.49 -9.66 -7.10
N PHE A 58 -2.29 -8.89 -6.37
CA PHE A 58 -2.64 -9.16 -4.98
C PHE A 58 -4.11 -9.50 -4.86
N ASP A 59 -4.42 -10.62 -4.21
CA ASP A 59 -5.80 -10.94 -3.84
C ASP A 59 -6.18 -10.24 -2.54
N GLU A 60 -7.43 -9.81 -2.43
CA GLU A 60 -7.97 -9.25 -1.17
C GLU A 60 -7.81 -10.21 0.01
N SER A 61 -7.80 -11.52 -0.24
CA SER A 61 -7.60 -12.56 0.77
C SER A 61 -6.17 -12.57 1.33
N GLU A 62 -5.18 -12.07 0.58
CA GLU A 62 -3.79 -11.93 1.05
C GLU A 62 -3.58 -10.66 1.87
N LEU A 63 -4.51 -9.70 1.75
CA LEU A 63 -4.51 -8.49 2.56
C LEU A 63 -5.12 -8.76 3.93
N THR A 64 -4.23 -8.99 4.89
CA THR A 64 -4.63 -9.06 6.29
C THR A 64 -4.70 -7.66 6.90
N PRO A 65 -5.55 -7.46 7.91
CA PRO A 65 -5.59 -6.20 8.66
C PRO A 65 -4.24 -5.85 9.30
N GLU A 66 -3.37 -6.83 9.57
CA GLU A 66 -2.01 -6.59 10.05
C GLU A 66 -1.11 -5.95 8.97
N ASN A 67 -1.26 -6.38 7.71
CA ASN A 67 -0.53 -5.81 6.57
C ASN A 67 -1.10 -4.46 6.15
N LEU A 68 -2.39 -4.24 6.37
CA LEU A 68 -3.08 -2.97 6.15
C LEU A 68 -3.00 -2.00 7.34
N ALA A 69 -2.24 -2.34 8.38
CA ALA A 69 -2.10 -1.47 9.55
C ALA A 69 -1.44 -0.14 9.18
N SER A 70 -0.39 -0.13 8.36
CA SER A 70 0.31 1.08 7.95
C SER A 70 0.90 0.96 6.53
N CYS A 71 1.31 2.08 5.92
CA CYS A 71 1.97 2.02 4.61
C CYS A 71 3.23 1.16 4.67
N ALA A 72 3.97 1.22 5.79
CA ALA A 72 5.19 0.44 5.98
C ALA A 72 4.92 -1.07 6.04
N THR A 73 3.87 -1.53 6.73
CA THR A 73 3.51 -2.96 6.73
C THR A 73 3.01 -3.43 5.37
N LEU A 74 2.26 -2.60 4.65
CA LEU A 74 1.80 -2.93 3.30
C LEU A 74 2.97 -3.00 2.31
N ALA A 75 3.87 -2.02 2.34
CA ALA A 75 5.09 -2.00 1.53
C ALA A 75 5.96 -3.24 1.78
N ARG A 76 6.10 -3.64 3.04
CA ARG A 76 6.83 -4.85 3.42
C ARG A 76 6.14 -6.11 2.87
N CYS A 77 4.81 -6.21 2.97
CA CYS A 77 4.06 -7.32 2.40
C CYS A 77 4.28 -7.42 0.89
N ILE A 78 4.24 -6.28 0.18
CA ILE A 78 4.46 -6.25 -1.27
C ILE A 78 5.89 -6.63 -1.63
N HIS A 79 6.86 -6.13 -0.87
CA HIS A 79 8.27 -6.46 -1.04
C HIS A 79 8.55 -7.95 -0.84
N ASP A 80 7.97 -8.58 0.18
CA ASP A 80 8.11 -10.02 0.43
C ASP A 80 7.53 -10.85 -0.72
N GLN A 81 6.35 -10.49 -1.24
CA GLN A 81 5.77 -11.14 -2.42
C GLN A 81 6.63 -10.94 -3.68
N LEU A 82 7.19 -9.74 -3.89
CA LEU A 82 8.11 -9.46 -5.00
C LEU A 82 9.38 -10.31 -4.93
N ALA A 83 9.86 -10.59 -3.71
CA ALA A 83 11.03 -11.43 -3.50
C ALA A 83 10.73 -12.93 -3.66
N ALA A 84 9.47 -13.33 -3.48
CA ALA A 84 9.01 -14.70 -3.62
C ALA A 84 8.57 -15.08 -5.05
N ALA A 85 8.25 -14.08 -5.90
CA ALA A 85 7.85 -14.23 -7.30
C ALA A 85 9.05 -14.30 -8.27
#